data_AF-A0A2U3YE09-F1
#
_entry.id   AF-A0A2U3YE09-F1
#
_cell.length_a   1.000
_cell.length_b   1.000
_cell.length_c   1.000
_cell.angle_alpha   90.00
_cell.angle_beta   90.00
_cell.angle_gamma   90.00
#
_symmetry.space_group_name_H-M   'P 1'
#
loop_
_entity.id
_entity.type
_entity.pdbx_description
1 polymer ?
#
loop_
_entity_poly.entity_id
_entity_poly.type
_entity_poly.pdbx_seq_one_letter_code
_entity_poly.pdbx_strand_id
1 'polypeptide(L)'
;MTQKTSQLCSRANVYTQVPDGGWGWVVAVSFFFVEVFTYGIIKSFGVFFNDLMDSFDESNSRISWVISICVFVLTFTAPLSAVLSTRFGHRLVVVAGGLLVSTGMVMASFSRELYHMYISIGIISGLGYCFSFLPTVTILSQYFDKKRSVVTALASTGECFAMFAFAPASPSRIQQPRTLVSS
;
A
#
# COMPACT_ATOMS: atom_id res chain seq x y z
N MET A 1 29.42 30.01 24.96
CA MET A 1 28.37 28.98 25.04
C MET A 1 27.26 29.47 24.12
N THR A 2 26.90 28.95 22.95
CA THR A 2 26.77 27.57 22.44
C THR A 2 26.48 27.70 20.93
N GLN A 3 27.44 27.41 20.05
CA GLN A 3 27.20 27.36 18.59
C GLN A 3 27.90 26.14 17.97
N LYS A 4 27.68 24.98 18.60
CA LYS A 4 28.35 23.71 18.27
C LYS A 4 27.30 22.60 18.09
N THR A 5 26.31 22.82 17.22
CA THR A 5 25.25 21.82 16.96
C THR A 5 24.76 21.75 15.51
N SER A 6 25.36 22.49 14.57
CA SER A 6 25.01 22.43 13.14
C SER A 6 25.95 21.58 12.29
N GLN A 7 26.93 20.91 12.91
CA GLN A 7 28.01 20.17 12.25
C GLN A 7 27.84 18.63 12.28
N LEU A 8 26.72 18.08 12.77
CA LEU A 8 26.51 16.63 12.83
C LEU A 8 25.46 16.14 11.83
N CYS A 9 25.96 15.45 10.80
CA CYS A 9 25.32 14.29 10.19
C CYS A 9 24.17 14.52 9.20
N SER A 10 24.29 15.50 8.29
CA SER A 10 23.82 15.28 6.92
C SER A 10 25.02 15.22 5.98
N ARG A 11 25.88 14.21 6.19
CA ARG A 11 26.57 13.59 5.05
C ARG A 11 25.47 12.88 4.26
N ALA A 12 24.67 13.67 3.54
CA ALA A 12 23.98 13.15 2.37
C ALA A 12 25.12 12.63 1.48
N ASN A 13 25.23 11.31 1.41
CA ASN A 13 26.04 10.67 0.39
C ASN A 13 25.40 11.08 -0.94
N VAL A 14 25.88 12.20 -1.50
CA VAL A 14 25.48 12.70 -2.81
C VAL A 14 25.98 11.64 -3.78
N TYR A 15 25.13 10.67 -4.10
CA TYR A 15 25.42 9.68 -5.13
C TYR A 15 25.70 10.47 -6.42
N THR A 16 26.95 10.41 -6.84
CA THR A 16 27.57 11.34 -7.80
C THR A 16 27.10 11.18 -9.24
N GLN A 17 26.20 10.27 -9.54
CA GLN A 17 25.34 10.29 -10.72
C GLN A 17 24.09 9.48 -10.41
N VAL A 18 22.91 10.10 -10.44
CA VAL A 18 21.65 9.34 -10.62
C VAL A 18 21.79 8.65 -11.98
N PRO A 19 21.92 7.31 -12.05
CA PRO A 19 21.98 6.65 -13.35
C PRO A 19 20.58 6.76 -13.92
N ASP A 20 20.36 7.74 -14.79
CA ASP A 20 19.13 7.92 -15.56
C ASP A 20 18.84 6.73 -16.52
N GLY A 21 19.56 5.60 -16.38
CA GLY A 21 19.37 4.35 -17.11
C GLY A 21 19.97 3.14 -16.39
N GLY A 22 19.29 1.99 -16.52
CA GLY A 22 19.67 0.69 -15.97
C GLY A 22 18.85 0.31 -14.73
N TRP A 23 19.50 0.28 -13.55
CA TRP A 23 18.93 -0.20 -12.29
C TRP A 23 17.71 0.57 -11.78
N GLY A 24 17.56 1.85 -12.16
CA GLY A 24 16.38 2.64 -11.81
C GLY A 24 15.07 2.00 -12.32
N TRP A 25 15.07 1.35 -13.49
CA TRP A 25 13.88 0.67 -14.00
C TRP A 25 13.46 -0.52 -13.12
N VAL A 26 14.43 -1.24 -12.55
CA VAL A 26 14.15 -2.34 -11.61
C VAL A 26 13.50 -1.80 -10.34
N VAL A 27 13.98 -0.66 -9.83
CA VAL A 27 13.38 0.02 -8.69
C VAL A 27 11.97 0.54 -9.03
N ALA A 28 11.77 1.09 -10.23
CA ALA A 28 10.47 1.56 -10.71
C ALA A 28 9.45 0.41 -10.79
N VAL A 29 9.84 -0.73 -11.35
CA VAL A 29 9.01 -1.95 -11.39
C VAL A 29 8.73 -2.46 -9.98
N SER A 30 9.72 -2.44 -9.08
CA SER A 30 9.51 -2.84 -7.68
C SER A 30 8.50 -1.93 -6.97
N PHE A 31 8.61 -0.62 -7.20
CA PHE A 31 7.66 0.36 -6.69
C PHE A 31 6.25 0.15 -7.24
N PHE A 32 6.13 -0.14 -8.54
CA PHE A 32 4.86 -0.52 -9.16
C PHE A 32 4.19 -1.68 -8.43
N PHE A 33 4.93 -2.76 -8.13
CA PHE A 33 4.35 -3.88 -7.38
C PHE A 33 3.95 -3.49 -5.95
N VAL A 34 4.76 -2.70 -5.25
CA VAL A 34 4.43 -2.25 -3.88
C VAL A 34 3.18 -1.38 -3.86
N GLU A 35 3.01 -0.49 -4.84
CA GLU A 35 1.79 0.32 -5.04
C GLU A 35 0.57 -0.56 -5.33
N VAL A 36 0.69 -1.51 -6.28
CA VAL A 36 -0.36 -2.48 -6.62
C VAL A 36 -0.78 -3.29 -5.39
N PHE A 37 0.16 -3.81 -4.59
CA PHE A 37 -0.21 -4.56 -3.39
C PHE A 37 -0.80 -3.66 -2.31
N THR A 38 -0.23 -2.49 -2.05
CA THR A 38 -0.69 -1.62 -0.96
C THR A 38 -2.05 -1.00 -1.27
N TYR A 39 -2.15 -0.24 -2.36
CA TYR A 39 -3.37 0.44 -2.73
C TYR A 39 -4.37 -0.49 -3.43
N GLY A 40 -3.90 -1.47 -4.20
CA GLY A 40 -4.79 -2.44 -4.82
C GLY A 40 -5.53 -3.29 -3.79
N ILE A 41 -4.89 -3.73 -2.70
CA ILE A 41 -5.59 -4.46 -1.63
C ILE A 41 -6.60 -3.54 -0.92
N ILE A 42 -6.22 -2.31 -0.56
CA ILE A 42 -7.13 -1.34 0.08
C ILE A 42 -8.35 -1.06 -0.80
N LYS A 43 -8.14 -0.81 -2.10
CA LYS A 43 -9.24 -0.56 -3.04
C LYS A 43 -10.08 -1.81 -3.31
N SER A 44 -9.46 -3.00 -3.36
CA SER A 44 -10.18 -4.26 -3.50
C SER A 44 -11.14 -4.48 -2.34
N PHE A 45 -10.73 -4.19 -1.10
CA PHE A 45 -11.63 -4.20 0.05
C PHE A 45 -12.83 -3.26 -0.11
N GLY A 46 -12.65 -2.10 -0.74
CA GLY A 46 -13.74 -1.19 -1.07
C GLY A 46 -14.73 -1.75 -2.10
N VAL A 47 -14.24 -2.52 -3.08
CA VAL A 47 -15.10 -3.17 -4.10
C VAL A 47 -15.89 -4.32 -3.49
N PHE A 48 -15.22 -5.20 -2.73
CA PHE A 48 -15.85 -6.32 -2.03
C PHE A 48 -16.61 -5.93 -0.76
N PHE A 49 -16.73 -4.63 -0.48
CA PHE A 49 -17.33 -4.14 0.75
C PHE A 49 -18.77 -4.65 0.95
N ASN A 50 -19.57 -4.64 -0.12
CA ASN A 50 -20.95 -5.15 -0.08
C ASN A 50 -21.00 -6.68 0.06
N ASP A 51 -20.12 -7.40 -0.62
CA ASP A 51 -20.05 -8.87 -0.53
C ASP A 51 -19.60 -9.33 0.86
N LEU A 52 -18.69 -8.58 1.50
CA LEU A 52 -18.29 -8.78 2.89
C LEU A 52 -19.46 -8.50 3.85
N MET A 53 -20.29 -7.51 3.55
CA MET A 53 -21.49 -7.21 4.33
C MET A 53 -22.45 -8.40 4.35
N ASP A 54 -22.71 -8.96 3.17
CA ASP A 54 -23.61 -10.11 3.01
C ASP A 54 -23.00 -11.39 3.61
N SER A 55 -21.70 -11.62 3.42
CA SER A 55 -21.02 -12.84 3.89
C SER A 55 -20.87 -12.90 5.41
N PHE A 56 -20.67 -11.77 6.07
CA PHE A 56 -20.51 -11.70 7.53
C PHE A 56 -21.83 -11.37 8.25
N ASP A 57 -22.93 -11.12 7.51
CA ASP A 57 -24.24 -10.66 8.03
C ASP A 57 -24.10 -9.46 9.00
N GLU A 58 -23.21 -8.53 8.64
CA GLU A 58 -22.74 -7.51 9.55
C GLU A 58 -22.97 -6.09 9.04
N SER A 59 -23.11 -5.13 9.97
CA SER A 59 -23.41 -3.75 9.58
C SER A 59 -22.27 -3.10 8.79
N ASN A 60 -22.61 -2.28 7.79
CA ASN A 60 -21.67 -1.43 7.03
C ASN A 60 -20.66 -0.71 7.93
N SER A 61 -21.10 -0.22 9.10
CA SER A 61 -20.23 0.48 10.04
C SER A 61 -19.07 -0.41 10.48
N ARG A 62 -19.34 -1.65 10.91
CA ARG A 62 -18.29 -2.57 11.39
C ARG A 62 -17.27 -2.88 10.29
N ILE A 63 -17.71 -3.18 9.09
CA ILE A 63 -16.79 -3.50 7.98
C ILE A 63 -15.92 -2.29 7.62
N SER A 64 -16.47 -1.07 7.67
CA SER A 64 -15.73 0.16 7.39
C SER A 64 -14.61 0.45 8.41
N TRP A 65 -14.73 -0.04 9.65
CA TRP A 65 -13.69 0.08 10.66
C TRP A 65 -12.42 -0.67 10.29
N VAL A 66 -12.49 -1.75 9.48
CA VAL A 66 -11.31 -2.54 9.08
C VAL A 66 -10.32 -1.67 8.32
N ILE A 67 -10.80 -0.99 7.28
CA ILE A 67 -9.98 -0.10 6.45
C ILE A 67 -9.60 1.16 7.24
N SER A 68 -10.51 1.68 8.07
CA SER A 68 -10.23 2.85 8.91
C SER A 68 -9.07 2.60 9.88
N ILE A 69 -9.06 1.45 10.55
CA ILE A 69 -7.96 1.02 11.42
C ILE A 69 -6.69 0.81 10.60
N CYS A 70 -6.78 0.19 9.42
CA CYS A 70 -5.62 0.00 8.53
C CYS A 70 -4.94 1.33 8.19
N VAL A 71 -5.72 2.33 7.76
CA VAL A 71 -5.20 3.66 7.40
C VAL A 71 -4.68 4.41 8.63
N PHE A 72 -5.38 4.30 9.77
CA PHE A 72 -4.92 4.87 11.04
C PHE A 72 -3.56 4.30 11.45
N VAL A 73 -3.39 2.98 11.40
CA VAL A 73 -2.13 2.31 11.74
C VAL A 73 -1.03 2.71 10.75
N LEU A 74 -1.34 2.76 9.45
CA LEU A 74 -0.38 3.16 8.41
C LEU A 74 0.15 4.58 8.65
N THR A 75 -0.75 5.52 8.94
CA THR A 75 -0.40 6.93 9.18
C THR A 75 0.29 7.14 10.53
N PHE A 76 -0.18 6.48 11.59
CA PHE A 76 0.45 6.53 12.91
C PHE A 76 1.87 5.95 12.90
N THR A 77 2.09 4.88 12.11
CA THR A 77 3.40 4.21 12.00
C THR A 77 4.32 4.87 10.99
N ALA A 78 3.82 5.78 10.13
CA ALA A 78 4.63 6.47 9.12
C ALA A 78 5.86 7.19 9.69
N PRO A 79 5.77 8.04 10.73
CA PRO A 79 6.96 8.67 11.31
C PRO A 79 7.90 7.65 11.97
N LEU A 80 7.35 6.60 12.60
CA LEU A 80 8.15 5.54 13.20
C LEU A 80 8.96 4.79 12.13
N SER A 81 8.33 4.44 11.02
CA SER A 81 8.94 3.80 9.85
C SER A 81 10.05 4.67 9.26
N ALA A 82 9.85 5.99 9.15
CA ALA A 82 10.88 6.92 8.67
C ALA A 82 12.13 6.87 9.54
N VAL A 83 11.98 6.97 10.87
CA VAL A 83 13.10 6.88 11.82
C VAL A 83 13.79 5.52 11.72
N LEU A 84 13.02 4.43 11.68
CA LEU A 84 13.55 3.07 11.58
C LEU A 84 14.37 2.86 10.31
N SER A 85 13.87 3.37 9.17
CA SER A 85 14.54 3.29 7.88
C SER A 85 15.89 4.01 7.85
N THR A 86 16.01 5.14 8.56
CA THR A 86 17.28 5.87 8.70
C THR A 86 18.30 5.16 9.61
N ARG A 87 17.84 4.33 10.56
CA ARG A 87 18.71 3.68 11.57
C ARG A 87 19.12 2.26 11.20
N PHE A 88 18.19 1.45 10.68
CA PHE A 88 18.42 0.04 10.35
C PHE A 88 18.70 -0.21 8.86
N GLY A 89 18.53 0.81 8.02
CA GLY A 89 18.70 0.71 6.57
C GLY A 89 17.45 0.20 5.86
N HIS A 90 17.23 0.70 4.64
CA HIS A 90 15.95 0.53 3.93
C HIS A 90 15.65 -0.93 3.55
N ARG A 91 16.67 -1.74 3.26
CA ARG A 91 16.49 -3.14 2.80
C ARG A 91 15.85 -4.05 3.86
N LEU A 92 16.32 -3.97 5.11
CA LEU A 92 15.78 -4.80 6.20
C LEU A 92 14.33 -4.45 6.51
N VAL A 93 14.01 -3.14 6.48
CA VAL A 93 12.65 -2.66 6.75
C VAL A 93 11.67 -3.13 5.67
N VAL A 94 12.07 -3.11 4.38
CA VAL A 94 11.25 -3.64 3.28
C VAL A 94 11.00 -5.15 3.43
N VAL A 95 12.03 -5.93 3.76
CA VAL A 95 11.89 -7.39 3.93
C VAL A 95 10.99 -7.71 5.12
N ALA A 96 11.18 -7.03 6.26
CA ALA A 96 10.33 -7.19 7.43
C ALA A 96 8.87 -6.80 7.14
N GLY A 97 8.66 -5.70 6.41
CA GLY A 97 7.35 -5.27 5.96
C GLY A 97 6.66 -6.30 5.06
N GLY A 98 7.38 -6.84 4.06
CA GLY A 98 6.85 -7.87 3.17
C GLY A 98 6.48 -9.16 3.90
N LEU A 99 7.29 -9.59 4.88
CA LEU A 99 6.98 -10.74 5.73
C LEU A 99 5.73 -10.49 6.57
N LEU A 100 5.58 -9.30 7.15
CA LEU A 100 4.38 -8.91 7.90
C LEU A 100 3.13 -8.91 7.02
N VAL A 101 3.21 -8.33 5.82
CA VAL A 101 2.07 -8.34 4.86
C VAL A 101 1.71 -9.76 4.47
N SER A 102 2.68 -10.60 4.12
CA SER A 102 2.41 -11.99 3.75
C SER A 102 1.76 -12.78 4.89
N THR A 103 2.24 -12.60 6.13
CA THR A 103 1.67 -13.23 7.32
C THR A 103 0.26 -12.72 7.60
N GLY A 104 0.04 -11.40 7.48
CA GLY A 104 -1.27 -10.78 7.63
C GLY A 104 -2.28 -11.29 6.61
N MET A 105 -1.86 -11.44 5.35
CA MET A 105 -2.72 -11.93 4.26
C MET A 105 -3.05 -13.42 4.42
N VAL A 106 -2.07 -14.24 4.81
CA VAL A 106 -2.32 -15.66 5.12
C VAL A 106 -3.28 -15.78 6.30
N MET A 107 -3.07 -15.00 7.36
CA MET A 107 -3.94 -15.00 8.55
C MET A 107 -5.35 -14.52 8.22
N ALA A 108 -5.49 -13.53 7.33
CA ALA A 108 -6.77 -13.08 6.81
C ALA A 108 -7.48 -14.16 5.98
N SER A 109 -6.75 -14.98 5.22
CA SER A 109 -7.35 -16.07 4.45
C SER A 109 -7.95 -17.18 5.33
N PHE A 110 -7.50 -17.32 6.59
CA PHE A 110 -8.07 -18.27 7.55
C PHE A 110 -9.08 -17.63 8.51
N SER A 111 -9.27 -16.31 8.46
CA SER A 111 -10.21 -15.58 9.30
C SER A 111 -11.65 -15.89 8.88
N ARG A 112 -12.44 -16.38 9.84
CA ARG A 112 -13.90 -16.57 9.71
C ARG A 112 -14.73 -15.54 10.46
N GLU A 113 -14.05 -14.62 11.16
CA GLU A 113 -14.63 -13.64 12.07
C GLU A 113 -14.06 -12.26 11.79
N LEU A 114 -14.90 -11.22 11.83
CA LEU A 114 -14.49 -9.82 11.61
C LEU A 114 -13.39 -9.36 12.58
N TYR A 115 -13.37 -9.88 13.81
CA TYR A 115 -12.34 -9.55 14.80
C TYR A 115 -10.94 -9.92 14.33
N HIS A 116 -10.78 -11.09 13.72
CA HIS A 116 -9.50 -11.53 13.17
C HIS A 116 -9.11 -10.66 11.96
N MET A 117 -10.08 -10.15 11.21
CA MET A 117 -9.86 -9.26 10.07
C MET A 117 -9.31 -7.89 10.52
N TYR A 118 -9.83 -7.32 11.62
CA TYR A 118 -9.28 -6.08 12.19
C TYR A 118 -7.81 -6.21 12.56
N ILE A 119 -7.43 -7.34 13.18
CA ILE A 119 -6.05 -7.55 13.63
C ILE A 119 -5.13 -7.87 12.45
N SER A 120 -5.52 -8.79 11.57
CA SER A 120 -4.68 -9.25 10.45
C SER A 120 -4.54 -8.20 9.34
N ILE A 121 -5.64 -7.64 8.84
CA ILE A 121 -5.61 -6.65 7.75
C ILE A 121 -5.37 -5.26 8.32
N GLY A 122 -6.09 -4.87 9.38
CA GLY A 122 -5.96 -3.54 9.97
C GLY A 122 -4.60 -3.30 10.59
N ILE A 123 -4.19 -4.15 11.55
CA ILE A 123 -2.96 -3.91 12.31
C ILE A 123 -1.75 -4.53 11.60
N ILE A 124 -1.72 -5.85 11.41
CA ILE A 124 -0.52 -6.55 10.92
C ILE A 124 -0.16 -6.11 9.49
N SER A 125 -1.14 -6.16 8.58
CA SER A 125 -0.92 -5.75 7.18
C SER A 125 -0.71 -4.23 7.08
N GLY A 126 -1.46 -3.42 7.83
CA GLY A 126 -1.25 -1.97 7.91
C GLY A 126 0.17 -1.55 8.31
N LEU A 127 0.74 -2.20 9.34
CA LEU A 127 2.14 -2.02 9.75
C LEU A 127 3.11 -2.46 8.64
N GLY A 128 2.87 -3.62 8.04
CA GLY A 128 3.70 -4.16 6.97
C GLY A 128 3.72 -3.28 5.71
N TYR A 129 2.56 -2.72 5.33
CA TYR A 129 2.45 -1.77 4.22
C TYR A 129 3.26 -0.51 4.51
N CYS A 130 3.16 0.05 5.71
CA CYS A 130 3.91 1.24 6.09
C CYS A 130 5.44 1.00 6.03
N PHE A 131 5.91 -0.15 6.53
CA PHE A 131 7.32 -0.52 6.48
C PHE A 131 7.83 -0.86 5.08
N SER A 132 6.97 -1.27 4.15
CA SER A 132 7.39 -1.55 2.77
C SER A 132 7.28 -0.32 1.86
N PHE A 133 6.21 0.46 2.02
CA PHE A 133 5.90 1.60 1.17
C PHE A 133 6.85 2.76 1.39
N LEU A 134 7.06 3.17 2.66
CA LEU A 134 7.88 4.33 2.99
C LEU A 134 9.33 4.24 2.46
N PRO A 135 10.10 3.17 2.74
CA PRO A 135 11.45 3.03 2.21
C PRO A 135 11.47 2.92 0.68
N THR A 136 10.47 2.28 0.06
CA THR A 136 10.40 2.20 -1.41
C THR A 136 10.20 3.58 -2.03
N VAL A 137 9.30 4.40 -1.49
CA VAL A 137 9.11 5.81 -1.93
C VAL A 137 10.37 6.64 -1.71
N THR A 138 11.08 6.40 -0.61
CA THR A 138 12.32 7.11 -0.28
C THR A 138 13.43 6.75 -1.26
N ILE A 139 13.64 5.45 -1.55
CA ILE A 139 14.60 4.97 -2.54
C ILE A 139 14.26 5.49 -3.94
N LEU A 140 12.97 5.46 -4.31
CA LEU A 140 12.52 5.98 -5.61
C LEU A 140 12.88 7.46 -5.76
N SER A 141 12.65 8.25 -4.71
CA SER A 141 12.98 9.69 -4.69
C SER A 141 14.49 9.94 -4.76
N GLN A 142 15.32 9.00 -4.29
CA GLN A 142 16.77 9.08 -4.41
C GLN A 142 17.28 8.66 -5.79
N TYR A 143 16.60 7.73 -6.46
CA TYR A 143 16.98 7.21 -7.78
C TYR A 143 16.51 8.08 -8.94
N PHE A 144 15.35 8.73 -8.81
CA PHE A 144 14.75 9.57 -9.84
C PHE A 144 14.42 10.95 -9.29
N ASP A 145 15.13 11.97 -9.77
CA ASP A 145 14.83 13.37 -9.45
C ASP A 145 13.88 13.96 -10.52
N LYS A 146 14.32 14.01 -11.79
CA LYS A 146 13.52 14.54 -12.92
C LYS A 146 12.32 13.68 -13.35
N LYS A 147 12.40 12.35 -13.23
CA LYS A 147 11.36 11.42 -13.74
C LYS A 147 10.44 10.87 -12.65
N ARG A 148 10.55 11.35 -11.41
CA ARG A 148 9.77 10.85 -10.26
C ARG A 148 8.27 10.83 -10.54
N SER A 149 7.71 11.95 -11.01
CA SER A 149 6.27 12.06 -11.28
C SER A 149 5.80 11.08 -12.36
N VAL A 150 6.63 10.80 -13.36
CA VAL A 150 6.30 9.83 -14.41
C VAL A 150 6.27 8.41 -13.85
N VAL A 151 7.26 8.05 -13.03
CA VAL A 151 7.31 6.71 -12.40
C VAL A 151 6.16 6.53 -11.40
N THR A 152 5.84 7.55 -10.60
CA THR A 152 4.71 7.50 -9.68
C THR A 152 3.38 7.43 -10.44
N ALA A 153 3.21 8.17 -11.54
CA ALA A 153 2.02 8.04 -12.39
C ALA A 153 1.90 6.64 -12.99
N LEU A 154 3.02 6.05 -13.44
CA LEU A 154 3.04 4.68 -13.96
C LEU A 154 2.75 3.64 -12.87
N ALA A 155 3.21 3.87 -11.63
CA ALA A 155 2.87 3.01 -10.50
C ALA A 155 1.36 3.11 -10.16
N SER A 156 0.82 4.32 -10.22
CA SER A 156 -0.60 4.60 -9.95
C SER A 156 -1.54 3.95 -10.98
N THR A 157 -1.13 3.83 -12.25
CA THR A 157 -1.93 3.06 -13.24
C THR A 157 -2.02 1.58 -12.90
N GLY A 158 -1.07 1.03 -12.14
CA GLY A 158 -1.11 -0.33 -11.61
C GLY A 158 -2.27 -0.55 -10.65
N GLU A 159 -2.57 0.42 -9.79
CA GLU A 159 -3.73 0.37 -8.89
C GLU A 159 -5.03 0.19 -9.69
N CYS A 160 -5.16 0.95 -10.78
CA CYS A 160 -6.31 0.89 -11.67
C CYS A 160 -6.41 -0.47 -12.35
N PHE A 161 -5.28 -1.03 -12.80
CA PHE A 161 -5.26 -2.36 -13.40
C PHE A 161 -5.74 -3.44 -12.42
N ALA A 162 -5.34 -3.36 -11.15
CA ALA A 162 -5.85 -4.25 -10.11
C ALA A 162 -7.37 -4.11 -9.97
N MET A 163 -7.90 -2.88 -9.88
CA MET A 163 -9.35 -2.67 -9.83
C MET A 163 -10.09 -3.18 -11.07
N PHE A 164 -9.55 -2.95 -12.27
CA PHE A 164 -10.14 -3.45 -13.52
C PHE A 164 -10.12 -4.97 -13.60
N ALA A 165 -9.09 -5.64 -13.08
CA ALA A 165 -9.05 -7.09 -12.99
C ALA A 165 -10.11 -7.65 -12.03
N PHE A 166 -10.44 -6.92 -10.95
CA PHE A 166 -11.48 -7.30 -9.99
C PHE A 166 -12.90 -6.86 -10.41
N ALA A 167 -13.04 -5.81 -11.23
CA ALA A 167 -14.32 -5.30 -11.72
C ALA A 167 -15.24 -6.36 -12.36
N PRO A 168 -14.77 -7.26 -13.26
CA PRO A 168 -15.65 -8.27 -13.87
C PRO A 168 -16.13 -9.35 -12.89
N ALA A 169 -15.61 -9.42 -11.66
CA ALA A 169 -16.10 -10.33 -10.63
C ALA A 169 -17.40 -9.84 -9.97
N SER A 170 -17.70 -8.54 -10.03
CA SER A 170 -19.05 -8.06 -9.73
C SER A 170 -19.95 -8.50 -10.88
N PRO A 171 -20.94 -9.38 -10.64
CA PRO A 171 -21.66 -10.02 -11.71
C PRO A 171 -22.29 -8.94 -12.58
N SER A 172 -22.18 -9.17 -13.88
CA SER A 172 -22.89 -8.59 -15.01
C SER A 172 -24.43 -8.63 -14.89
N ARG A 173 -24.99 -8.45 -13.68
CA ARG A 173 -26.40 -8.38 -13.33
C ARG A 173 -26.96 -6.96 -13.28
N ILE A 174 -26.21 -5.95 -13.71
CA ILE A 174 -26.73 -4.58 -13.94
C ILE A 174 -26.71 -4.21 -15.43
N GLN A 175 -26.85 -5.19 -16.33
CA GLN A 175 -27.15 -4.93 -17.73
C GLN A 175 -28.24 -5.89 -18.25
N GLN A 176 -29.40 -5.88 -17.58
CA GLN A 176 -30.65 -6.01 -18.32
C GLN A 176 -31.32 -4.63 -18.28
N PRO A 177 -31.16 -3.81 -19.35
CA PRO A 177 -31.90 -2.56 -19.45
C PRO A 177 -33.40 -2.90 -19.47
N ARG A 178 -34.14 -2.50 -18.43
CA ARG A 178 -35.62 -2.36 -18.49
C ARG A 178 -35.96 -1.15 -19.36
N THR A 179 -35.69 -1.26 -20.65
CA THR A 179 -36.26 -0.37 -21.66
C THR A 179 -36.77 -1.27 -22.80
N LEU A 180 -38.04 -1.10 -23.16
CA LEU A 180 -38.89 -1.89 -24.08
C LEU A 180 -39.66 -3.00 -23.31
N VAL A 181 -40.98 -2.98 -23.12
CA VAL A 181 -42.07 -2.41 -23.91
C VAL A 181 -43.26 -2.06 -22.99
N SER A 182 -43.72 -0.82 -23.09
CA SER A 182 -45.13 -0.46 -22.90
C SER A 182 -45.98 -1.16 -23.96
N SER A 183 -46.86 -2.08 -23.57
CA SER A 183 -48.03 -2.50 -24.35
C SER A 183 -49.05 -3.08 -23.38
#